data_AF-A0A7S1LCT0-F1
#
_entry.id   AF-A0A7S1LCT0-F1
#
_cell.length_a   1.000
_cell.length_b   1.000
_cell.length_c   1.000
_cell.angle_alpha   90.00
_cell.angle_beta   90.00
_cell.angle_gamma   90.00
#
_symmetry.space_group_name_H-M   'P 1'
#
loop_
_entity.id
_entity.type
_entity.pdbx_description
1 polymer ?
#
loop_
_entity_poly.entity_id
_entity_poly.type
_entity_poly.pdbx_seq_one_letter_code
_entity_poly.pdbx_strand_id
1 'polypeptide(L)'
;MAEYKRMKKVRNNFDLEMDAMRTSLSEKERERLEALERERIMALKYKELDIFKLDIIARELKGLDSELGFVGKEVKSLQNDTGKLRNYDEQQQIGLHGTKLLDQCVQMRAHIRDVINKCLSETQKLHVGIAIDDYLAAGELKDGGKMAGWVCEEVDVPDYGNSKAGRLRHG
;
A
#
# COMPACT_ATOMS: atom_id res chain seq x y z
N MET A 1 14.36 73.83 5.51
CA MET A 1 13.99 73.45 4.11
C MET A 1 14.81 72.26 3.57
N ALA A 2 16.13 72.21 3.73
CA ALA A 2 16.96 71.09 3.26
C ALA A 2 16.64 69.74 3.95
N GLU A 3 16.38 69.79 5.26
CA GLU A 3 16.09 68.62 6.09
C GLU A 3 14.75 67.93 5.74
N TYR A 4 13.72 68.73 5.46
CA TYR A 4 12.43 68.26 4.95
C TYR A 4 12.55 67.52 3.61
N LYS A 5 13.38 68.04 2.68
CA LYS A 5 13.65 67.36 1.40
C LYS A 5 14.38 66.04 1.59
N ARG A 6 15.30 65.95 2.57
CA ARG A 6 16.01 64.72 2.94
C ARG A 6 15.05 63.67 3.49
N MET A 7 14.22 64.05 4.46
CA MET A 7 13.20 63.19 5.06
C MET A 7 12.20 62.66 4.03
N LYS A 8 11.75 63.51 3.10
CA LYS A 8 10.86 63.11 2.00
C LYS A 8 11.52 62.09 1.06
N LYS A 9 12.81 62.27 0.73
CA LYS A 9 13.56 61.32 -0.11
C LYS A 9 13.73 59.96 0.58
N VAL A 10 14.04 59.96 1.88
CA VAL A 10 14.16 58.74 2.69
C VAL A 10 12.82 58.00 2.75
N ARG A 11 11.71 58.72 2.99
CA ARG A 11 10.37 58.13 3.00
C ARG A 11 10.00 57.52 1.64
N ASN A 12 10.24 58.22 0.54
CA ASN A 12 9.97 57.68 -0.80
C ASN A 12 10.81 56.43 -1.10
N ASN A 13 12.07 56.38 -0.67
CA ASN A 13 12.90 55.18 -0.83
C ASN A 13 12.36 54.00 0.00
N PHE A 14 11.94 54.25 1.24
CA PHE A 14 11.29 53.23 2.06
C PHE A 14 9.99 52.74 1.45
N ASP A 15 9.15 53.64 0.90
CA ASP A 15 7.90 53.25 0.24
C ASP A 15 8.18 52.36 -1.00
N LEU A 16 9.21 52.70 -1.79
CA LEU A 16 9.64 51.88 -2.93
C LEU A 16 10.17 50.49 -2.49
N GLU A 17 10.98 50.43 -1.44
CA GLU A 17 11.48 49.17 -0.88
C GLU A 17 10.34 48.32 -0.30
N MET A 18 9.37 48.96 0.36
CA MET A 18 8.18 48.29 0.89
C MET A 18 7.32 47.70 -0.22
N ASP A 19 7.12 48.43 -1.32
CA ASP A 19 6.35 47.93 -2.47
C ASP A 19 7.12 46.83 -3.23
N ALA A 20 8.44 46.94 -3.34
CA ALA A 20 9.28 45.87 -3.89
C ALA A 20 9.21 44.60 -3.02
N MET A 21 9.29 44.73 -1.69
CA MET A 21 9.15 43.61 -0.77
C MET A 21 7.75 42.96 -0.83
N ARG A 22 6.68 43.76 -0.92
CA ARG A 22 5.31 43.26 -1.10
C ARG A 22 5.14 42.47 -2.39
N THR A 23 5.72 42.98 -3.47
CA THR A 23 5.68 42.32 -4.78
C THR A 23 6.43 40.98 -4.73
N SER A 24 7.64 41.00 -4.16
CA SER A 24 8.44 39.78 -3.98
C SER A 24 7.74 38.74 -3.08
N LEU A 25 7.07 39.17 -2.01
CA LEU A 25 6.29 38.29 -1.15
C LEU A 25 5.12 37.66 -1.92
N SER A 26 4.38 38.46 -2.69
CA SER A 26 3.27 37.97 -3.52
C SER A 26 3.73 36.98 -4.58
N GLU A 27 4.89 37.23 -5.21
CA GLU A 27 5.49 36.31 -6.18
C GLU A 27 5.89 34.99 -5.53
N LYS A 28 6.53 35.05 -4.34
CA LYS A 28 6.92 33.85 -3.59
C LYS A 28 5.72 33.05 -3.10
N GLU A 29 4.65 33.73 -2.70
CA GLU A 29 3.42 33.06 -2.28
C GLU A 29 2.72 32.37 -3.46
N ARG A 30 2.72 33.00 -4.65
CA ARG A 30 2.26 32.36 -5.88
C ARG A 30 3.12 31.13 -6.24
N GLU A 31 4.44 31.25 -6.21
CA GLU A 31 5.36 30.13 -6.45
C GLU A 31 5.12 28.97 -5.48
N ARG A 32 4.87 29.27 -4.20
CA ARG A 32 4.55 28.27 -3.18
C ARG A 32 3.25 27.54 -3.50
N LEU A 33 2.19 28.26 -3.85
CA LEU A 33 0.89 27.68 -4.20
C LEU A 33 1.00 26.79 -5.45
N GLU A 34 1.73 27.23 -6.47
CA GLU A 34 1.97 26.42 -7.67
C GLU A 34 2.81 25.17 -7.36
N ALA A 35 3.78 25.26 -6.45
CA ALA A 35 4.55 24.10 -6.02
C ALA A 35 3.68 23.07 -5.28
N LEU A 36 2.81 23.53 -4.38
CA LEU A 36 1.87 22.67 -3.65
C LEU A 36 0.90 21.97 -4.60
N GLU A 37 0.38 22.66 -5.62
CA GLU A 37 -0.51 22.03 -6.60
C GLU A 37 0.23 20.99 -7.46
N ARG A 38 1.46 21.29 -7.88
CA ARG A 38 2.30 20.30 -8.60
C ARG A 38 2.58 19.06 -7.77
N GLU A 39 2.88 19.23 -6.49
CA GLU A 39 3.10 18.13 -5.53
C GLU A 39 1.83 17.29 -5.36
N ARG A 40 0.68 17.93 -5.16
CA ARG A 40 -0.63 17.26 -5.06
C ARG A 40 -0.94 16.43 -6.30
N ILE A 41 -0.74 16.98 -7.50
CA ILE A 41 -0.95 16.26 -8.76
C ILE A 41 0.00 15.07 -8.89
N MET A 42 1.27 15.22 -8.51
CA MET A 42 2.22 14.11 -8.51
C MET A 42 1.80 13.00 -7.54
N ALA A 43 1.39 13.34 -6.32
CA ALA A 43 0.92 12.36 -5.33
C ALA A 43 -0.28 11.55 -5.85
N LEU A 44 -1.22 12.20 -6.55
CA LEU A 44 -2.35 11.52 -7.19
C LEU A 44 -1.88 10.55 -8.29
N LYS A 45 -0.99 11.00 -9.18
CA LYS A 45 -0.44 10.15 -10.25
C LYS A 45 0.35 8.95 -9.70
N TYR A 46 1.12 9.13 -8.63
CA TYR A 46 1.82 8.03 -7.97
C TYR A 46 0.84 7.02 -7.38
N LYS A 47 -0.22 7.47 -6.71
CA LYS A 47 -1.30 6.59 -6.23
C LYS A 47 -1.94 5.80 -7.37
N GLU A 48 -2.22 6.42 -8.52
CA GLU A 48 -2.77 5.74 -9.70
C GLU A 48 -1.81 4.70 -10.28
N LEU A 49 -0.51 5.00 -10.35
CA LEU A 49 0.49 4.10 -10.92
C LEU A 49 0.68 2.84 -10.06
N ASP A 50 0.56 2.97 -8.74
CA ASP A 50 0.61 1.84 -7.82
C ASP A 50 -0.65 0.97 -7.93
N ILE A 51 -1.82 1.57 -8.16
CA ILE A 51 -3.08 0.84 -8.37
C ILE A 51 -3.01 -0.14 -9.55
N PHE A 52 -2.45 0.25 -10.70
CA PHE A 52 -2.36 -0.65 -11.87
C PHE A 52 -1.37 -1.79 -11.65
N LYS A 53 -0.25 -1.54 -10.99
CA LYS A 53 0.72 -2.59 -10.68
C LYS A 53 0.16 -3.58 -9.68
N LEU A 54 -0.53 -3.09 -8.64
CA LEU A 54 -1.21 -3.95 -7.66
C LEU A 54 -2.30 -4.80 -8.30
N ASP A 55 -3.01 -4.26 -9.29
CA ASP A 55 -4.01 -5.01 -10.06
C ASP A 55 -3.38 -6.12 -10.92
N ILE A 56 -2.28 -5.85 -11.63
CA ILE A 56 -1.55 -6.88 -12.38
C ILE A 56 -1.05 -7.98 -11.43
N ILE A 57 -0.40 -7.60 -10.32
CA ILE A 57 0.09 -8.54 -9.31
C ILE A 57 -1.06 -9.38 -8.75
N ALA A 58 -2.22 -8.78 -8.47
CA ALA A 58 -3.37 -9.50 -7.94
C ALA A 58 -3.96 -10.50 -8.95
N ARG A 59 -3.99 -10.18 -10.25
CA ARG A 59 -4.40 -11.12 -11.30
C ARG A 59 -3.44 -12.31 -11.41
N GLU A 60 -2.13 -12.06 -11.38
CA GLU A 60 -1.10 -13.11 -11.37
C GLU A 60 -1.24 -14.01 -10.13
N LEU A 61 -1.42 -13.41 -8.95
CA LEU A 61 -1.70 -14.12 -7.70
C LEU A 61 -2.98 -14.95 -7.79
N LYS A 62 -4.03 -14.46 -8.45
CA LYS A 62 -5.26 -15.22 -8.69
C LYS A 62 -5.04 -16.42 -9.63
N GLY A 63 -4.17 -16.25 -10.63
CA GLY A 63 -3.68 -17.35 -11.47
C GLY A 63 -3.00 -18.43 -10.61
N LEU A 64 -2.08 -18.03 -9.74
CA LEU A 64 -1.39 -18.94 -8.81
C LEU A 64 -2.35 -19.66 -7.84
N ASP A 65 -3.37 -18.99 -7.30
CA ASP A 65 -4.40 -19.65 -6.46
C ASP A 65 -5.13 -20.76 -7.23
N SER A 66 -5.38 -20.55 -8.53
CA SER A 66 -6.05 -21.52 -9.39
C SER A 66 -5.17 -22.73 -9.69
N GLU A 67 -3.88 -22.50 -10.00
CA GLU A 67 -2.89 -23.56 -10.21
C GLU A 67 -2.67 -24.40 -8.95
N LEU A 68 -2.54 -23.78 -7.77
CA LEU A 68 -2.48 -24.49 -6.50
C LEU A 68 -3.75 -25.31 -6.23
N GLY A 69 -4.91 -24.82 -6.68
CA GLY A 69 -6.16 -25.57 -6.67
C GLY A 69 -6.10 -26.83 -7.53
N PHE A 70 -5.43 -26.78 -8.68
CA PHE A 70 -5.19 -27.95 -9.54
C PHE A 70 -4.19 -28.92 -8.90
N VAL A 71 -3.06 -28.43 -8.39
CA VAL A 71 -2.08 -29.26 -7.67
C VAL A 71 -2.73 -29.99 -6.49
N GLY A 72 -3.55 -29.30 -5.70
CA GLY A 72 -4.29 -29.93 -4.60
C GLY A 72 -5.25 -31.04 -5.04
N LYS A 73 -5.83 -30.96 -6.25
CA LYS A 73 -6.65 -32.06 -6.81
C LYS A 73 -5.79 -33.24 -7.22
N GLU A 74 -4.66 -32.99 -7.88
CA GLU A 74 -3.72 -34.05 -8.29
C GLU A 74 -3.13 -34.78 -7.08
N VAL A 75 -2.78 -34.08 -6.00
CA VAL A 75 -2.31 -34.70 -4.76
C VAL A 75 -3.40 -35.57 -4.12
N LYS A 76 -4.67 -35.13 -4.13
CA LYS A 76 -5.79 -35.99 -3.68
C LYS A 76 -5.96 -37.23 -4.56
N SER A 77 -5.82 -37.09 -5.87
CA SER A 77 -5.87 -38.23 -6.80
C SER A 77 -4.74 -39.22 -6.49
N LEU A 78 -3.52 -38.73 -6.29
CA LEU A 78 -2.36 -39.54 -5.92
C LEU A 78 -2.60 -40.29 -4.60
N GLN A 79 -3.17 -39.63 -3.59
CA GLN A 79 -3.51 -40.31 -2.32
C GLN A 79 -4.55 -41.42 -2.51
N ASN A 80 -5.56 -41.20 -3.36
CA ASN A 80 -6.57 -42.22 -3.67
C ASN A 80 -5.95 -43.43 -4.37
N ASP A 81 -5.01 -43.21 -5.30
CA ASP A 81 -4.31 -44.29 -6.00
C ASP A 81 -3.31 -45.01 -5.10
N THR A 82 -2.67 -44.27 -4.20
CA THR A 82 -1.81 -44.82 -3.14
C THR A 82 -2.56 -45.82 -2.27
N GLY A 83 -3.84 -45.55 -1.97
CA GLY A 83 -4.71 -46.47 -1.21
C GLY A 83 -4.91 -47.85 -1.85
N LYS A 84 -4.59 -47.99 -3.16
CA LYS A 84 -4.71 -49.24 -3.92
C LYS A 84 -3.39 -50.02 -4.00
N LEU A 85 -2.29 -49.46 -3.48
CA LEU A 85 -0.99 -50.12 -3.48
C LEU A 85 -1.00 -51.35 -2.57
N ARG A 86 -0.27 -52.38 -2.98
CA ARG A 86 -0.08 -53.60 -2.17
C ARG A 86 1.05 -53.45 -1.16
N ASN A 87 1.99 -52.53 -1.42
CA ASN A 87 3.11 -52.25 -0.53
C ASN A 87 2.66 -51.27 0.57
N TYR A 88 2.65 -51.76 1.80
CA TYR A 88 2.22 -50.99 2.97
C TYR A 88 3.15 -49.82 3.29
N ASP A 89 4.47 -49.99 3.11
CA ASP A 89 5.45 -48.95 3.43
C ASP A 89 5.32 -47.76 2.46
N GLU A 90 5.14 -48.04 1.17
CA GLU A 90 4.86 -47.02 0.14
C GLU A 90 3.53 -46.33 0.41
N GLN A 91 2.49 -47.10 0.76
CA GLN A 91 1.17 -46.55 1.09
C GLN A 91 1.25 -45.57 2.26
N GLN A 92 1.98 -45.91 3.31
CA GLN A 92 2.16 -45.07 4.49
C GLN A 92 2.97 -43.81 4.17
N GLN A 93 4.08 -43.94 3.45
CA GLN A 93 4.95 -42.81 3.12
C GLN A 93 4.25 -41.80 2.20
N ILE A 94 3.66 -42.29 1.10
CA ILE A 94 2.98 -41.41 0.14
C ILE A 94 1.74 -40.78 0.78
N GLY A 95 1.03 -41.52 1.64
CA GLY A 95 -0.09 -40.98 2.42
C GLY A 95 0.33 -39.79 3.28
N LEU A 96 1.39 -39.95 4.09
CA LEU A 96 1.93 -38.89 4.96
C LEU A 96 2.41 -37.67 4.16
N HIS A 97 3.15 -37.88 3.08
CA HIS A 97 3.63 -36.79 2.23
C HIS A 97 2.50 -36.09 1.49
N GLY A 98 1.51 -36.83 1.00
CA GLY A 98 0.31 -36.28 0.37
C GLY A 98 -0.48 -35.35 1.29
N THR A 99 -0.65 -35.72 2.56
CA THR A 99 -1.37 -34.88 3.53
C THR A 99 -0.61 -33.57 3.78
N LYS A 100 0.71 -33.64 3.95
CA LYS A 100 1.55 -32.44 4.10
C LYS A 100 1.47 -31.52 2.87
N LEU A 101 1.50 -32.09 1.67
CA LEU A 101 1.38 -31.32 0.43
C LEU A 101 0.02 -30.65 0.29
N LEU A 102 -1.08 -31.33 0.70
CA LEU A 102 -2.41 -30.73 0.72
C LEU A 102 -2.50 -29.58 1.70
N ASP A 103 -1.98 -29.75 2.92
CA ASP A 103 -1.96 -28.68 3.92
C ASP A 103 -1.15 -27.47 3.41
N GLN A 104 -0.01 -27.70 2.77
CA GLN A 104 0.78 -26.64 2.14
C GLN A 104 0.02 -25.92 1.02
N CYS A 105 -0.68 -26.66 0.16
CA CYS A 105 -1.53 -26.06 -0.88
C CYS A 105 -2.62 -25.18 -0.26
N VAL A 106 -3.28 -25.65 0.80
CA VAL A 106 -4.31 -24.87 1.51
C VAL A 106 -3.73 -23.60 2.14
N GLN A 107 -2.60 -23.71 2.84
CA GLN A 107 -1.93 -22.57 3.48
C GLN A 107 -1.46 -21.53 2.44
N MET A 108 -0.86 -21.98 1.34
CA MET A 108 -0.42 -21.08 0.27
C MET A 108 -1.59 -20.35 -0.38
N ARG A 109 -2.69 -21.05 -0.65
CA ARG A 109 -3.91 -20.44 -1.21
C ARG A 109 -4.52 -19.42 -0.26
N ALA A 110 -4.58 -19.72 1.04
CA ALA A 110 -5.03 -18.76 2.04
C ALA A 110 -4.13 -17.52 2.08
N HIS A 111 -2.81 -17.72 2.08
CA HIS A 111 -1.85 -16.62 2.09
C HIS A 111 -1.97 -15.73 0.85
N ILE A 112 -2.13 -16.33 -0.34
CA ILE A 112 -2.37 -15.59 -1.58
C ILE A 112 -3.63 -14.71 -1.45
N ARG A 113 -4.72 -15.25 -0.92
CA ARG A 113 -5.97 -14.49 -0.72
C ARG A 113 -5.78 -13.36 0.28
N ASP A 114 -5.05 -13.58 1.37
CA ASP A 114 -4.75 -12.53 2.36
C ASP A 114 -3.93 -11.39 1.75
N VAL A 115 -2.93 -11.71 0.92
CA VAL A 115 -2.12 -10.72 0.21
C VAL A 115 -2.99 -9.90 -0.73
N ILE A 116 -3.83 -10.54 -1.54
CA ILE A 116 -4.73 -9.81 -2.44
C ILE A 116 -5.70 -8.94 -1.64
N ASN A 117 -6.23 -9.43 -0.51
CA ASN A 117 -7.13 -8.68 0.36
C ASN A 117 -6.50 -7.44 1.00
N LYS A 118 -5.20 -7.48 1.31
CA LYS A 118 -4.44 -6.34 1.83
C LYS A 118 -4.04 -5.33 0.75
N CYS A 119 -3.81 -5.81 -0.47
CA CYS A 119 -3.30 -4.99 -1.56
C CYS A 119 -4.39 -4.27 -2.36
N LEU A 120 -5.63 -4.77 -2.34
CA LEU A 120 -6.73 -4.24 -3.14
C LEU A 120 -7.84 -3.64 -2.27
N SER A 121 -8.37 -2.49 -2.70
CA SER A 121 -9.65 -1.98 -2.21
C SER A 121 -10.81 -2.90 -2.63
N GLU A 122 -11.95 -2.81 -1.94
CA GLU A 122 -13.13 -3.65 -2.23
C GLU A 122 -13.60 -3.52 -3.69
N THR A 123 -13.53 -2.32 -4.27
CA THR A 123 -13.88 -2.08 -5.68
C THR A 123 -12.90 -2.77 -6.65
N GLN A 124 -11.64 -2.94 -6.27
CA GLN A 124 -10.64 -3.63 -7.09
C GLN A 124 -10.77 -5.15 -6.99
N LYS A 125 -11.15 -5.68 -5.81
CA LYS A 125 -11.43 -7.12 -5.63
C LYS A 125 -12.52 -7.62 -6.57
N LEU A 126 -13.55 -6.80 -6.81
CA LEU A 126 -14.62 -7.07 -7.78
C LEU A 126 -14.09 -7.23 -9.21
N HIS A 127 -13.11 -6.40 -9.62
CA HIS A 127 -12.51 -6.48 -10.96
C HIS A 127 -11.65 -7.73 -11.17
N VAL A 128 -11.06 -8.26 -10.09
CA VAL A 128 -10.27 -9.49 -10.11
C VAL A 128 -11.14 -10.74 -9.89
N GLY A 129 -12.44 -10.56 -9.63
CA GLY A 129 -13.38 -11.67 -9.43
C GLY A 129 -13.16 -12.42 -8.11
N ILE A 130 -12.65 -11.74 -7.07
CA ILE A 130 -12.61 -12.30 -5.73
C ILE A 130 -13.99 -12.15 -5.11
N ALA A 131 -14.62 -13.28 -4.78
CA ALA A 131 -15.85 -13.28 -4.00
C ALA A 131 -15.56 -12.62 -2.64
N ILE A 132 -16.28 -11.53 -2.34
CA ILE A 132 -16.14 -10.76 -1.11
C ILE A 132 -16.42 -11.63 0.13
N ASP A 133 -17.16 -12.73 -0.04
CA ASP A 133 -17.42 -13.74 0.97
C ASP A 133 -16.78 -15.08 0.59
N ASP A 134 -15.45 -15.19 0.68
CA ASP A 134 -14.79 -16.49 0.68
C ASP A 134 -14.70 -17.00 2.13
N TYR A 135 -15.61 -17.90 2.50
CA TYR A 135 -15.61 -18.60 3.80
C TYR A 135 -14.32 -19.42 4.06
N LEU A 136 -13.46 -19.56 3.05
CA LEU A 136 -12.14 -20.20 3.16
C LEU A 136 -10.98 -19.20 3.28
N ALA A 137 -11.23 -17.89 3.18
CA ALA A 137 -10.27 -16.88 3.62
C ALA A 137 -10.14 -17.02 5.15
N ALA A 138 -8.92 -17.18 5.64
CA ALA A 138 -8.67 -17.46 7.05
C ALA A 138 -9.28 -16.34 7.92
N GLY A 139 -10.29 -16.68 8.73
CA GLY A 139 -10.94 -15.66 9.55
C GLY A 139 -12.07 -16.05 10.48
N GLU A 140 -12.42 -17.34 10.68
CA GLU A 140 -13.01 -17.69 11.98
C GLU A 140 -11.88 -17.62 13.02
N LEU A 141 -11.84 -16.51 13.75
CA LEU A 141 -11.06 -16.36 14.98
C LEU A 141 -11.48 -17.47 15.95
N LYS A 142 -10.76 -18.59 15.94
CA LYS A 142 -10.80 -19.53 17.05
C LYS A 142 -10.35 -18.78 18.30
N ASP A 143 -11.17 -18.86 19.35
CA ASP A 143 -10.93 -18.33 20.70
C ASP A 143 -11.12 -16.83 20.93
N GLY A 144 -12.25 -16.26 20.47
CA GLY A 144 -12.82 -15.07 21.12
C GLY A 144 -12.00 -13.77 21.04
N GLY A 145 -11.07 -13.67 20.10
CA GLY A 145 -10.31 -12.44 19.85
C GLY A 145 -11.21 -11.34 19.34
N LYS A 146 -11.34 -10.23 20.09
CA LYS A 146 -12.04 -9.03 19.60
C LYS A 146 -11.23 -8.40 18.47
N MET A 147 -11.90 -8.06 17.37
CA MET A 147 -11.38 -7.10 16.39
C MET A 147 -11.04 -5.81 17.14
N ALA A 148 -9.81 -5.32 17.01
CA ALA A 148 -9.45 -4.00 17.49
C ALA A 148 -10.32 -2.97 16.74
N GLY A 149 -11.34 -2.44 17.41
CA GLY A 149 -12.40 -1.64 16.80
C GLY A 149 -11.99 -0.24 16.33
N TRP A 150 -10.70 0.10 16.40
CA TRP A 150 -10.19 1.38 15.95
C TRP A 150 -8.74 1.18 15.47
N VAL A 151 -8.50 1.42 14.19
CA VAL A 151 -7.16 1.75 13.72
C VAL A 151 -6.99 3.23 14.06
N CYS A 152 -6.08 3.56 14.98
CA CYS A 152 -5.57 4.92 15.03
C CYS A 152 -4.88 5.16 13.69
N GLU A 153 -5.50 5.95 12.81
CA GLU A 153 -4.73 6.61 11.76
C GLU A 153 -3.64 7.39 12.47
N GLU A 154 -2.38 7.02 12.25
CA GLU A 154 -1.26 7.89 12.58
C GLU A 154 -1.45 9.15 11.73
N VAL A 155 -2.07 10.16 12.33
CA VAL A 155 -2.03 11.52 11.79
C VAL A 155 -0.55 11.89 11.80
N ASP A 156 0.05 12.00 10.60
CA ASP A 156 1.40 12.50 10.43
C ASP A 156 1.53 13.83 11.18
N VAL A 157 2.16 13.77 12.35
CA VAL A 157 2.55 14.97 13.09
C VAL A 157 3.58 15.67 12.21
N PRO A 158 3.43 16.98 11.93
CA PRO A 158 4.39 17.70 11.11
C PRO A 158 5.82 17.51 11.66
N ASP A 159 6.72 16.91 10.87
CA ASP A 159 8.12 16.77 11.24
C ASP A 159 8.76 18.16 11.21
N TYR A 160 8.91 18.77 12.38
CA TYR A 160 9.59 20.05 12.59
C TYR A 160 11.13 19.96 12.42
N GLY A 161 11.61 19.06 11.56
CA GLY A 161 13.02 18.96 11.16
C GLY A 161 13.93 18.21 12.14
N ASN A 162 13.39 17.40 13.04
CA ASN A 162 14.21 16.65 14.01
C ASN A 162 14.68 15.29 13.47
N SER A 163 14.09 14.81 12.38
CA SER A 163 14.50 13.57 11.73
C SER A 163 15.92 13.66 11.15
N LYS A 164 16.58 12.51 11.06
CA LYS A 164 17.91 12.36 10.46
C LYS A 164 17.94 12.83 8.99
N ALA A 165 16.79 12.75 8.31
CA ALA A 165 16.58 13.24 6.94
C ALA A 165 16.41 14.77 6.89
N GLY A 166 15.77 15.39 7.88
CA GLY A 166 15.63 16.85 7.97
C GLY A 166 16.98 17.57 8.14
N ARG A 167 17.91 16.99 8.90
CA ARG A 167 19.25 17.57 9.15
C ARG A 167 20.16 17.58 7.92
N LEU A 168 19.93 16.72 6.93
CA LEU A 168 20.74 16.66 5.70
C LEU A 168 20.40 17.76 4.69
N ARG A 169 19.30 18.51 4.90
CA ARG A 169 18.88 19.60 4.00
C ARG A 169 19.44 20.98 4.40
N HIS A 170 20.17 21.08 5.51
CA HIS A 170 20.78 22.32 6.01
C HIS A 170 22.31 22.20 6.18
N GLY A 171 22.93 21.21 5.54
CA GLY A 171 24.39 21.09 5.42
C GLY A 171 24.88 21.66 4.10
#